data_AF-A0A2M7XQG6-F1
#
_entry.id   AF-A0A2M7XQG6-F1
#
_cell.length_a   1.000
_cell.length_b   1.000
_cell.length_c   1.000
_cell.angle_alpha   90.00
_cell.angle_beta   90.00
_cell.angle_gamma   90.00
#
_symmetry.space_group_name_H-M   'P 1'
#
loop_
_entity.id
_entity.type
_entity.pdbx_description
1 polymer ?
#
loop_
_entity_poly.entity_id
_entity_poly.type
_entity_poly.pdbx_seq_one_letter_code
_entity_poly.pdbx_strand_id
1 'polypeptide(L)'
;MAFGNVFAKLKERLTKTRSLVRNNIAKLFTGNIPLDDDLLERLEEILIQADVGVDVATELIRDLRKKFPSSQLVTSESVMDFLKIDLVNRLTNRNVINDTIAKPHVILVVGVNGTGKTTSIGKLAQLYSREGKTVMMA
;
A
#
# COMPACT_ATOMS: atom_id res chain seq x y z
N MET A 1 12.75 14.80 -15.20
CA MET A 1 11.57 13.95 -15.52
C MET A 1 11.85 12.45 -15.34
N ALA A 2 12.39 11.99 -14.20
CA ALA A 2 12.76 10.57 -14.01
C ALA A 2 11.67 9.73 -13.31
N PHE A 3 10.82 10.34 -12.48
CA PHE A 3 9.81 9.61 -11.70
C PHE A 3 8.55 9.22 -12.48
N GLY A 4 8.24 9.90 -13.59
CA GLY A 4 7.01 9.64 -14.37
C GLY A 4 6.95 8.21 -14.93
N ASN A 5 8.07 7.68 -15.41
CA ASN A 5 8.14 6.32 -15.97
C ASN A 5 8.11 5.23 -14.87
N VAL A 6 8.71 5.50 -13.70
CA VAL A 6 8.66 4.57 -12.56
C VAL A 6 7.25 4.49 -11.97
N PHE A 7 6.59 5.63 -11.81
CA PHE A 7 5.23 5.69 -11.31
C PHE A 7 4.23 5.05 -12.28
N ALA A 8 4.39 5.26 -13.58
CA ALA A 8 3.57 4.61 -14.61
C ALA A 8 3.70 3.07 -14.53
N LYS A 9 4.92 2.54 -14.47
CA LYS A 9 5.17 1.10 -14.31
C LYS A 9 4.62 0.54 -13.00
N LEU A 10 4.71 1.29 -11.91
CA LEU A 10 4.12 0.90 -10.62
C LEU A 10 2.60 0.82 -10.73
N LYS A 11 1.95 1.85 -11.29
CA LYS A 11 0.50 1.90 -11.50
C LYS A 11 0.03 0.75 -12.38
N GLU A 12 0.77 0.43 -13.44
CA GLU A 12 0.50 -0.70 -14.34
C GLU A 12 0.55 -2.03 -13.58
N ARG A 13 1.64 -2.31 -12.86
CA ARG A 13 1.84 -3.55 -12.10
C ARG A 13 0.79 -3.75 -10.99
N LEU A 14 0.28 -2.68 -10.41
CA LEU A 14 -0.77 -2.72 -9.39
C LEU A 14 -2.18 -2.81 -9.97
N THR A 15 -2.36 -2.82 -11.29
CA THR A 15 -3.69 -2.80 -11.92
C THR A 15 -4.53 -4.01 -11.53
N LYS A 16 -3.92 -5.21 -11.46
CA LYS A 16 -4.62 -6.44 -11.08
C LYS A 16 -5.16 -6.37 -9.65
N THR A 17 -4.31 -6.00 -8.69
CA THR A 17 -4.68 -5.83 -7.28
C THR A 17 -5.75 -4.76 -7.11
N ARG A 18 -5.58 -3.60 -7.76
CA ARG A 18 -6.55 -2.50 -7.73
C ARG A 18 -7.92 -2.94 -8.25
N SER A 19 -7.95 -3.67 -9.36
CA SER A 19 -9.19 -4.16 -9.96
C SER A 19 -9.89 -5.15 -9.04
N LEU A 20 -9.15 -6.11 -8.47
CA LEU A 20 -9.69 -7.12 -7.57
C LEU A 20 -10.33 -6.49 -6.33
N VAL A 21 -9.60 -5.62 -5.63
CA VAL A 21 -10.09 -4.94 -4.42
C VAL A 21 -11.31 -4.08 -4.75
N ARG A 22 -11.24 -3.27 -5.81
CA ARG A 22 -12.35 -2.40 -6.21
C ARG A 22 -13.60 -3.20 -6.57
N ASN A 23 -13.46 -4.28 -7.33
CA ASN A 23 -14.60 -5.07 -7.78
C ASN A 23 -15.23 -5.85 -6.62
N ASN A 24 -14.42 -6.38 -5.69
CA ASN A 24 -14.94 -7.07 -4.51
C ASN A 24 -15.70 -6.13 -3.59
N ILE A 25 -15.15 -4.94 -3.31
CA ILE A 25 -15.85 -3.92 -2.53
C ILE A 25 -17.13 -3.48 -3.25
N ALA A 26 -17.07 -3.19 -4.55
CA ALA A 26 -18.26 -2.74 -5.31
C ALA A 26 -19.41 -3.77 -5.28
N LYS A 27 -19.12 -5.07 -5.26
CA LYS A 27 -20.13 -6.13 -5.18
C LYS A 27 -20.91 -6.15 -3.87
N LEU A 28 -20.39 -5.54 -2.80
CA LEU A 28 -21.10 -5.43 -1.54
C LEU A 28 -22.21 -4.37 -1.59
N PHE A 29 -22.20 -3.48 -2.58
CA PHE A 29 -23.10 -2.33 -2.64
C PHE A 29 -24.10 -2.49 -3.79
N THR A 30 -25.38 -2.51 -3.45
CA THR A 30 -26.50 -2.37 -4.41
C THR A 30 -27.04 -0.93 -4.41
N GLY A 31 -26.13 0.05 -4.47
CA GLY A 31 -26.43 1.47 -4.28
C GLY A 31 -26.05 1.96 -2.88
N ASN A 32 -26.89 2.83 -2.30
CA ASN A 32 -26.70 3.35 -0.96
C ASN A 32 -27.25 2.34 0.05
N ILE A 33 -26.38 1.81 0.90
CA ILE A 33 -26.75 0.82 1.92
C ILE A 33 -26.28 1.29 3.31
N PRO A 34 -26.96 0.87 4.39
CA PRO A 34 -26.50 1.19 5.74
C PRO A 34 -25.14 0.55 6.01
N LEU A 35 -24.28 1.25 6.76
CA LEU A 35 -23.07 0.67 7.32
C LEU A 35 -23.42 -0.12 8.60
N ASP A 36 -23.93 -1.33 8.42
CA ASP A 36 -24.23 -2.29 9.49
C ASP A 36 -23.04 -3.22 9.78
N ASP A 37 -23.18 -4.04 10.83
CA ASP A 37 -22.13 -4.95 11.26
C ASP A 37 -21.82 -6.02 10.17
N ASP A 38 -22.84 -6.49 9.44
CA ASP A 38 -22.67 -7.45 8.32
C ASP A 38 -21.82 -6.87 7.17
N LEU A 39 -22.06 -5.61 6.79
CA LEU A 39 -21.25 -4.94 5.76
C LEU A 39 -19.81 -4.73 6.23
N LEU A 40 -19.63 -4.35 7.49
CA LEU A 40 -18.31 -4.13 8.09
C LEU A 40 -17.50 -5.44 8.15
N GLU A 41 -18.11 -6.55 8.56
CA GLU A 41 -17.47 -7.87 8.60
C GLU A 41 -17.01 -8.32 7.20
N ARG A 42 -17.90 -8.21 6.20
CA ARG A 42 -17.55 -8.55 4.80
C ARG A 42 -16.45 -7.66 4.23
N LEU A 43 -16.42 -6.38 4.60
CA LEU A 43 -15.34 -5.47 4.21
C LEU A 43 -14.01 -5.91 4.83
N GLU A 44 -14.02 -6.33 6.10
CA GLU A 44 -12.82 -6.85 6.79
C GLU A 44 -12.25 -8.08 6.08
N GLU A 45 -13.11 -9.05 5.75
CA GLU A 45 -12.72 -10.26 5.03
C GLU A 45 -12.07 -9.95 3.68
N ILE A 46 -12.64 -9.01 2.91
CA ILE A 46 -12.08 -8.59 1.62
C ILE A 46 -10.69 -7.97 1.81
N LEU A 47 -10.49 -7.14 2.84
CA LEU A 47 -9.19 -6.52 3.12
C LEU A 47 -8.15 -7.59 3.51
N ILE A 48 -8.53 -8.56 4.34
CA ILE A 48 -7.64 -9.67 4.72
C ILE A 48 -7.26 -10.52 3.51
N GLN A 49 -8.22 -10.87 2.65
CA GLN A 49 -7.97 -11.59 1.38
C GLN A 49 -7.10 -10.81 0.40
N ALA A 50 -7.04 -9.48 0.54
CA ALA A 50 -6.20 -8.60 -0.28
C ALA A 50 -4.79 -8.39 0.30
N ASP A 51 -4.36 -9.23 1.25
CA ASP A 51 -3.05 -9.17 1.91
C ASP A 51 -2.81 -7.88 2.74
N VAL A 52 -3.86 -7.24 3.26
CA VAL A 52 -3.73 -6.06 4.15
C VAL A 52 -3.21 -6.46 5.54
N GLY A 53 -3.44 -7.70 5.96
CA GLY A 53 -3.15 -8.20 7.30
C GLY A 53 -4.30 -7.93 8.28
N VAL A 54 -4.46 -8.82 9.27
CA VAL A 54 -5.60 -8.82 10.21
C VAL A 54 -5.63 -7.53 11.03
N ASP A 55 -4.53 -7.18 11.70
CA ASP A 55 -4.49 -6.02 12.59
C ASP A 55 -4.88 -4.71 11.89
N VAL A 56 -4.32 -4.50 10.69
CA VAL A 56 -4.59 -3.29 9.89
C VAL A 56 -6.04 -3.28 9.39
N ALA A 57 -6.57 -4.42 8.95
CA ALA A 57 -7.96 -4.54 8.52
C ALA A 57 -8.93 -4.24 9.66
N THR A 58 -8.74 -4.84 10.84
CA THR A 58 -9.57 -4.59 12.03
C THR A 58 -9.54 -3.11 12.44
N GLU A 59 -8.36 -2.47 12.41
CA GLU A 59 -8.25 -1.05 12.70
C GLU A 59 -8.96 -0.16 11.66
N LEU A 60 -8.86 -0.49 10.37
CA LEU A 60 -9.57 0.22 9.30
C LEU A 60 -11.08 0.16 9.50
N ILE A 61 -11.62 -1.02 9.81
CA ILE A 61 -13.07 -1.23 10.02
C ILE A 61 -13.55 -0.48 11.26
N ARG A 62 -12.79 -0.52 12.35
CA ARG A 62 -13.07 0.26 13.56
C ARG A 62 -13.13 1.75 13.27
N ASP A 63 -12.18 2.27 12.50
CA ASP A 63 -12.09 3.71 12.21
C ASP A 63 -13.14 4.13 11.16
N LEU A 64 -13.53 3.24 10.24
CA LEU A 64 -14.67 3.42 9.33
C LEU A 64 -15.98 3.54 10.13
N ARG A 65 -16.22 2.66 11.11
CA ARG A 65 -17.39 2.72 12.01
C ARG A 65 -17.45 4.00 12.84
N LYS A 66 -16.30 4.55 13.25
CA LYS A 66 -16.25 5.84 13.94
C LYS A 66 -16.59 7.01 13.00
N LYS A 67 -16.16 6.91 11.73
CA LYS A 67 -16.37 7.96 10.74
C LYS A 67 -17.83 8.06 10.30
N PHE A 68 -18.49 6.92 10.16
CA PHE A 68 -19.87 6.80 9.70
C PHE A 68 -20.71 6.15 10.81
N PRO A 69 -21.58 6.89 11.50
CA PRO A 69 -22.45 6.33 12.53
C PRO A 69 -23.29 5.17 11.98
N SER A 70 -23.63 4.22 12.86
CA SER A 70 -24.53 3.12 12.53
C SER A 70 -25.81 3.66 11.86
N SER A 71 -26.24 3.01 10.78
CA SER A 71 -27.37 3.40 9.92
C SER A 71 -27.11 4.55 8.93
N GLN A 72 -25.92 5.14 8.89
CA GLN A 72 -25.58 6.06 7.80
C GLN A 72 -25.51 5.30 6.47
N LEU A 73 -26.23 5.81 5.47
CA LEU A 73 -26.14 5.31 4.12
C LEU A 73 -24.80 5.68 3.49
N VAL A 74 -24.08 4.67 3.01
CA VAL A 74 -22.77 4.79 2.37
C VAL A 74 -22.80 4.21 0.96
N THR A 75 -21.91 4.73 0.12
CA THR A 75 -21.63 4.19 -1.22
C THR A 75 -20.29 3.46 -1.22
N SER A 76 -20.11 2.57 -2.19
CA SER A 76 -18.81 1.93 -2.45
C SER A 76 -17.69 2.96 -2.67
N GLU A 77 -18.00 4.10 -3.29
CA GLU A 77 -17.08 5.20 -3.49
C GLU A 77 -16.68 5.88 -2.18
N SER A 78 -17.65 6.18 -1.30
CA SER A 78 -17.37 6.79 0.00
C SER A 78 -16.49 5.91 0.90
N VAL A 79 -16.73 4.60 0.89
CA VAL A 79 -15.90 3.62 1.62
C VAL A 79 -14.51 3.54 0.98
N MET A 80 -14.43 3.46 -0.34
CA MET A 80 -13.15 3.42 -1.05
C MET A 80 -12.30 4.66 -0.78
N ASP A 81 -12.90 5.84 -0.74
CA ASP A 81 -12.19 7.09 -0.45
C ASP A 81 -11.74 7.19 1.01
N PHE A 82 -12.56 6.72 1.96
CA PHE A 82 -12.13 6.57 3.35
C PHE A 82 -10.90 5.66 3.45
N LEU A 83 -10.95 4.46 2.85
CA LEU A 83 -9.84 3.50 2.90
C LEU A 83 -8.56 4.08 2.31
N LYS A 84 -8.63 4.80 1.19
CA LYS A 84 -7.46 5.47 0.59
C LYS A 84 -6.85 6.49 1.54
N ILE A 85 -7.67 7.36 2.12
CA ILE A 85 -7.19 8.42 3.02
C ILE A 85 -6.53 7.80 4.25
N ASP A 86 -7.18 6.83 4.88
CA ASP A 86 -6.67 6.19 6.09
C ASP A 86 -5.36 5.42 5.82
N LEU A 87 -5.31 4.62 4.75
CA LEU A 87 -4.10 3.89 4.35
C LEU A 87 -2.94 4.84 4.01
N VAL A 88 -3.20 5.95 3.32
CA VAL A 88 -2.15 6.96 3.05
C VAL A 88 -1.61 7.54 4.36
N ASN A 89 -2.49 7.91 5.30
CA ASN A 89 -2.07 8.44 6.60
C ASN A 89 -1.20 7.45 7.38
N ARG A 90 -1.55 6.16 7.37
CA ARG A 90 -0.75 5.09 7.99
C ARG A 90 0.63 4.95 7.37
N LEU A 91 0.75 5.15 6.05
CA LEU A 91 2.03 5.09 5.34
C LEU A 91 2.90 6.32 5.59
N THR A 92 2.30 7.52 5.69
CA THR A 92 3.04 8.78 5.86
C THR A 92 3.47 9.07 7.29
N ASN A 93 2.84 8.45 8.29
CA ASN A 93 3.21 8.61 9.70
C ASN A 93 4.49 7.87 10.12
N ARG A 94 5.26 7.34 9.17
CA ARG A 94 6.56 6.73 9.45
C ARG A 94 7.67 7.77 9.32
N ASN A 95 8.49 7.87 10.37
CA ASN A 95 9.68 8.72 10.37
C ASN A 95 10.53 8.40 9.14
N VAL A 96 10.68 9.39 8.26
CA VAL A 96 11.73 9.37 7.25
C VAL A 96 13.04 9.36 8.03
N ILE A 97 13.83 8.30 7.87
CA ILE A 97 15.15 8.22 8.47
C ILE A 97 15.97 9.34 7.83
N ASN A 98 16.16 10.42 8.58
CA ASN A 98 17.08 11.50 8.24
C ASN A 98 18.48 11.03 8.55
N ASP A 99 19.08 10.29 7.63
CA ASP A 99 20.49 9.96 7.75
C ASP A 99 21.31 11.06 7.08
N THR A 100 22.13 11.73 7.87
CA THR A 100 23.34 12.35 7.36
C THR A 100 24.20 11.22 6.78
N ILE A 101 24.19 11.10 5.46
CA ILE A 101 24.84 10.00 4.76
C ILE A 101 26.37 10.19 4.80
N ALA A 102 27.02 9.57 5.78
CA ALA A 102 28.47 9.43 5.80
C ALA A 102 28.94 8.69 4.52
N LYS A 103 30.10 9.11 3.97
CA LYS A 103 30.71 8.45 2.81
C LYS A 103 31.88 7.57 3.27
N PRO A 104 31.98 6.31 2.81
CA PRO A 104 31.04 5.63 1.92
C PRO A 104 29.72 5.26 2.63
N HIS A 105 28.60 5.31 1.90
CA HIS A 105 27.31 4.81 2.37
C HIS A 105 27.25 3.29 2.14
N VAL A 106 27.21 2.52 3.22
CA VAL A 106 27.24 1.05 3.17
C VAL A 106 25.83 0.50 3.30
N ILE A 107 25.39 -0.26 2.30
CA ILE A 107 24.07 -0.92 2.27
C ILE A 107 24.28 -2.43 2.36
N LEU A 108 23.88 -3.04 3.47
CA LEU A 108 23.85 -4.50 3.63
C LEU A 108 22.46 -5.04 3.26
N VAL A 109 22.40 -5.90 2.25
CA VAL A 109 21.13 -6.52 1.78
C VAL A 109 21.02 -7.94 2.33
N VAL A 110 20.00 -8.19 3.15
CA VAL A 110 19.73 -9.50 3.78
C VAL A 110 18.39 -10.10 3.33
N GLY A 111 18.22 -11.42 3.46
CA GLY A 111 16.97 -12.13 3.17
C GLY A 111 17.17 -13.58 2.72
N VAL A 112 16.08 -14.34 2.59
CA VAL A 112 16.11 -15.77 2.20
C VAL A 112 16.40 -15.97 0.71
N ASN A 113 16.75 -17.20 0.30
CA ASN A 113 17.03 -17.52 -1.11
C ASN A 113 15.77 -17.34 -1.98
N GLY A 114 15.95 -16.85 -3.21
CA GLY A 114 14.84 -16.69 -4.17
C GLY A 114 14.06 -15.36 -4.11
N THR A 115 14.28 -14.49 -3.11
CA THR A 115 13.55 -13.20 -2.99
C THR A 115 14.07 -12.07 -3.86
N GLY A 116 15.07 -12.35 -4.72
CA GLY A 116 15.62 -11.35 -5.65
C GLY A 116 16.69 -10.43 -5.07
N LYS A 117 17.37 -10.82 -3.97
CA LYS A 117 18.47 -10.03 -3.36
C LYS A 117 19.51 -9.54 -4.37
N THR A 118 20.13 -10.44 -5.12
CA THR A 118 21.16 -10.12 -6.13
C THR A 118 20.61 -9.24 -7.26
N THR A 119 19.36 -9.49 -7.67
CA THR A 119 18.67 -8.67 -8.68
C THR A 119 18.43 -7.24 -8.17
N SER A 120 18.07 -7.09 -6.90
CA SER A 120 17.87 -5.79 -6.26
C SER A 120 19.19 -5.04 -6.07
N ILE A 121 20.27 -5.73 -5.70
CA ILE A 121 21.63 -5.15 -5.62
C ILE A 121 22.04 -4.58 -6.99
N GLY A 122 21.88 -5.34 -8.08
CA GLY A 122 22.20 -4.86 -9.42
C GLY A 122 21.36 -3.65 -9.86
N LYS A 123 20.06 -3.63 -9.53
CA LYS A 123 19.18 -2.47 -9.79
C LYS A 123 19.60 -1.23 -9.00
N LEU A 124 19.97 -1.39 -7.73
CA LEU A 124 20.47 -0.30 -6.89
C LEU A 124 21.82 0.22 -7.39
N ALA A 125 22.74 -0.67 -7.76
CA ALA A 125 24.02 -0.29 -8.35
C ALA A 125 23.82 0.52 -9.63
N GLN A 126 22.96 0.04 -10.55
CA GLN A 126 22.63 0.78 -11.77
C GLN A 126 21.98 2.14 -11.48
N LEU A 127 21.07 2.21 -10.50
CA LEU A 127 20.42 3.46 -10.08
C LEU A 127 21.47 4.48 -9.61
N TYR A 128 22.34 4.09 -8.67
CA TYR A 128 23.35 4.98 -8.12
C TYR A 128 24.44 5.36 -9.13
N SER A 129 24.86 4.44 -10.01
CA SER A 129 25.77 4.77 -11.11
C SER A 129 25.14 5.78 -12.08
N ARG A 130 23.83 5.68 -12.38
CA ARG A 130 23.10 6.67 -13.20
C ARG A 130 22.96 8.04 -12.51
N GLU A 131 22.98 8.06 -11.18
CA GLU A 131 23.04 9.29 -10.38
C GLU A 131 24.47 9.85 -10.26
N GLY A 132 25.47 9.23 -10.91
CA GLY A 132 26.87 9.68 -10.90
C GLY A 132 27.66 9.27 -9.66
N LYS A 133 27.16 8.35 -8.83
CA LYS A 133 27.88 7.85 -7.65
C LYS A 133 28.86 6.73 -8.02
N THR A 134 30.01 6.69 -7.34
CA THR A 134 30.92 5.54 -7.39
C THR A 134 30.33 4.40 -6.57
N VAL A 135 30.15 3.25 -7.20
CA VAL A 135 29.55 2.05 -6.57
C VAL A 135 30.59 0.94 -6.52
N MET A 136 30.75 0.34 -5.35
CA MET A 136 31.51 -0.90 -5.15
C MET A 136 30.52 -1.96 -4.65
N MET A 137 30.54 -3.14 -5.27
CA MET A 137 29.75 -4.30 -4.84
C MET A 137 30.71 -5.32 -4.24
N ALA A 138 30.31 -5.95 -3.13
CA ALA A 138 31.05 -6.98 -2.42
C ALA A 138 30.10 -8.09 -1.97
#